data_AF-A0A6I6NFF3-F1
#
_entry.id   AF-A0A6I6NFF3-F1
#
_cell.length_a   1.000
_cell.length_b   1.000
_cell.length_c   1.000
_cell.angle_alpha   90.00
_cell.angle_beta   90.00
_cell.angle_gamma   90.00
#
_symmetry.space_group_name_H-M   'P 1'
#
loop_
_entity.id
_entity.type
_entity.pdbx_description
1 polymer ?
#
loop_
_entity_poly.entity_id
_entity_poly.type
_entity_poly.pdbx_seq_one_letter_code
_entity_poly.pdbx_strand_id
1 'polypeptide(L)'
;MALSAEQRDQVERRIRAAIDRLLTGQIPPGGACDVKTLAREAGISRASLYRTWGYLKDEFEKRRAAAWAVGQQPDPRETRIARLRELNQRLTSKLARIHTEFNQLKERHRLLLSVLAAKDDELQRLRRELSTASRTPLAPVPEQREDRPADILPIRRF
;
A
#
# COMPACT_ATOMS: atom_id res chain seq x y z
N MET A 1 -33.42 30.18 42.17
CA MET A 1 -32.80 30.16 43.52
C MET A 1 -31.30 30.38 43.37
N ALA A 2 -30.74 31.38 44.05
CA ALA A 2 -29.30 31.64 44.01
C ALA A 2 -28.58 30.63 44.93
N LEU A 3 -27.52 29.99 44.42
CA LEU A 3 -26.63 29.14 45.23
C LEU A 3 -25.97 30.00 46.32
N SER A 4 -25.95 29.50 47.56
CA SER A 4 -25.17 30.10 48.65
C SER A 4 -23.67 30.06 48.34
N ALA A 5 -22.88 30.92 48.98
CA ALA A 5 -21.43 30.96 48.79
C ALA A 5 -20.76 29.60 49.07
N GLU A 6 -21.14 28.94 50.17
CA GLU A 6 -20.62 27.62 50.53
C GLU A 6 -20.95 26.54 49.50
N GLN A 7 -22.17 26.57 48.92
CA GLN A 7 -22.56 25.65 47.85
C GLN A 7 -21.77 25.91 46.57
N ARG A 8 -21.47 27.18 46.24
CA ARG A 8 -20.63 27.54 45.09
C ARG A 8 -19.22 27.00 45.27
N ASP A 9 -18.62 27.22 46.44
CA ASP A 9 -17.27 26.73 46.75
C ASP A 9 -17.19 25.21 46.69
N GLN A 10 -18.22 24.53 47.20
CA GLN A 10 -18.28 23.07 47.16
C GLN A 10 -18.37 22.53 45.72
N VAL A 11 -19.16 23.18 44.86
CA VAL A 11 -19.25 22.81 43.44
C VAL A 11 -17.94 23.08 42.72
N GLU A 12 -17.30 24.22 42.97
CA GLU A 12 -15.99 24.55 42.39
C GLU A 12 -14.92 23.53 42.79
N ARG A 13 -14.84 23.16 44.08
CA ARG A 13 -13.92 22.11 44.55
C ARG A 13 -14.15 20.78 43.85
N ARG A 14 -15.41 20.38 43.64
CA ARG A 14 -15.75 19.16 42.89
C ARG A 14 -15.30 19.23 41.43
N ILE A 15 -15.50 20.36 40.77
CA ILE A 15 -15.06 20.57 39.38
C ILE A 15 -13.54 20.48 39.29
N ARG A 16 -12.80 21.21 40.14
CA ARG A 16 -11.33 21.14 40.16
C ARG A 16 -10.80 19.73 40.43
N ALA A 17 -11.39 19.02 41.39
CA ALA A 17 -11.04 17.62 41.65
C ALA A 17 -11.36 16.68 40.47
N ALA A 18 -12.39 16.97 39.68
CA ALA A 18 -12.68 16.23 38.44
C ALA A 18 -11.69 16.58 37.32
N ILE A 19 -11.26 17.83 37.20
CA ILE A 19 -10.19 18.28 36.29
C ILE A 19 -8.91 17.48 36.55
N ASP A 20 -8.46 17.42 37.80
CA ASP A 20 -7.21 16.75 38.15
C ASP A 20 -7.27 15.24 37.86
N ARG A 21 -8.40 14.58 38.15
CA ARG A 21 -8.62 13.17 37.83
C ARG A 21 -8.58 12.90 36.33
N LEU A 22 -9.23 13.73 35.52
CA LEU A 22 -9.23 13.56 34.06
C LEU A 22 -7.84 13.81 33.46
N LEU A 23 -7.12 14.84 33.92
CA LEU A 23 -5.78 15.18 33.42
C LEU A 23 -4.70 14.17 33.83
N THR A 24 -4.89 13.45 34.95
CA THR A 24 -4.02 12.33 35.36
C THR A 24 -4.34 11.03 34.63
N GLY A 25 -5.38 11.03 33.78
CA GLY A 25 -5.78 9.86 32.99
C GLY A 25 -6.73 8.89 33.71
N GLN A 26 -7.28 9.27 34.86
CA GLN A 26 -8.36 8.54 35.52
C GLN A 26 -9.69 8.83 34.81
N ILE A 27 -9.81 8.32 33.58
CA ILE A 27 -10.99 8.51 32.73
C ILE A 27 -12.06 7.47 33.11
N PRO A 28 -13.28 7.90 33.47
CA PRO A 28 -14.37 6.98 33.77
C PRO A 28 -14.74 6.12 32.54
N PRO A 29 -15.30 4.91 32.74
CA PRO A 29 -15.68 4.04 31.64
C PRO A 29 -16.68 4.73 30.70
N GLY A 30 -16.44 4.60 29.40
CA GLY A 30 -17.25 5.25 28.36
C GLY A 30 -17.07 6.78 28.26
N GLY A 31 -16.21 7.38 29.08
CA GLY A 31 -15.81 8.79 28.98
C GLY A 31 -14.56 9.01 28.14
N ALA A 32 -14.20 10.28 27.98
CA ALA A 32 -12.94 10.75 27.41
C ALA A 32 -12.40 11.91 28.26
N CYS A 33 -11.16 12.35 28.02
CA CYS A 33 -10.65 13.57 28.65
C CYS A 33 -11.28 14.83 28.02
N ASP A 34 -12.61 14.98 28.13
CA ASP A 34 -13.39 16.05 27.49
C ASP A 34 -14.30 16.81 28.47
N VAL A 35 -14.80 17.97 28.02
CA VAL A 35 -15.68 18.86 28.82
C VAL A 35 -17.00 18.17 29.19
N LYS A 36 -17.48 17.24 28.37
CA LYS A 36 -18.71 16.49 28.63
C LYS A 36 -18.53 15.55 29.83
N THR A 37 -17.44 14.82 29.86
CA THR A 37 -17.07 13.91 30.94
C THR A 37 -16.75 14.72 32.19
N LEU A 38 -16.11 15.88 32.08
CA LEU A 38 -15.88 16.80 33.20
C LEU A 38 -17.19 17.21 33.89
N ALA A 39 -18.20 17.64 33.13
CA ALA A 39 -19.50 18.02 33.69
C ALA A 39 -20.17 16.83 34.42
N ARG A 40 -20.11 15.63 33.82
CA ARG A 40 -20.66 14.41 34.40
C ARG A 40 -19.95 14.03 35.71
N GLU A 41 -18.62 14.03 35.72
CA GLU A 41 -17.80 13.68 36.91
C GLU A 41 -17.93 14.72 38.04
N ALA A 42 -18.08 15.99 37.68
CA ALA A 42 -18.36 17.04 38.66
C ALA A 42 -19.81 16.98 39.20
N GLY A 43 -20.70 16.23 38.54
CA GLY A 43 -22.11 16.11 38.88
C GLY A 43 -22.93 17.37 38.60
N ILE A 44 -22.56 18.12 37.55
CA ILE A 44 -23.26 19.33 37.12
C ILE A 44 -23.75 19.20 35.68
N SER A 45 -24.73 20.01 35.29
CA SER A 45 -25.16 20.06 33.90
C SER A 45 -24.10 20.69 33.01
N ARG A 46 -24.01 20.26 31.75
CA ARG A 46 -23.14 20.89 30.75
C ARG A 46 -23.48 22.38 30.61
N ALA A 47 -24.76 22.75 30.58
CA ALA A 47 -25.16 24.16 30.49
C ALA A 47 -24.63 25.00 31.65
N SER A 48 -24.65 24.47 32.88
CA SER A 48 -24.08 25.13 34.07
C SER A 48 -22.57 25.30 33.96
N LEU A 49 -21.86 24.30 33.41
CA LEU A 49 -20.42 24.40 33.19
C LEU A 49 -20.06 25.52 32.21
N TYR A 50 -20.82 25.68 31.11
CA TYR A 50 -20.56 26.75 30.15
C TYR A 50 -20.98 28.14 30.64
N ARG A 51 -22.09 28.24 31.39
CA ARG A 51 -22.67 29.54 31.79
C ARG A 51 -22.12 30.04 33.12
N THR A 52 -22.15 29.21 34.16
CA THR A 52 -21.82 29.60 35.53
C THR A 52 -20.36 29.35 35.85
N TRP A 53 -19.78 28.28 35.31
CA TRP A 53 -18.42 27.82 35.65
C TRP A 53 -17.47 27.89 34.44
N GLY A 54 -17.69 28.83 33.52
CA GLY A 54 -16.94 28.93 32.27
C GLY A 54 -15.43 29.08 32.47
N TYR A 55 -15.01 29.78 33.51
CA TYR A 55 -13.60 29.93 33.85
C TYR A 55 -12.91 28.59 34.18
N LEU A 56 -13.62 27.65 34.83
CA LEU A 56 -13.09 26.31 35.14
C LEU A 56 -13.03 25.42 33.91
N LYS A 57 -13.99 25.56 32.99
CA LYS A 57 -13.90 24.94 31.66
C LYS A 57 -12.64 25.42 30.94
N ASP A 58 -12.41 26.73 30.91
CA ASP A 58 -11.28 27.31 30.20
C ASP A 58 -9.95 26.94 30.86
N GLU A 59 -9.91 26.84 32.20
CA GLU A 59 -8.77 26.27 32.94
C GLU A 59 -8.49 24.83 32.50
N PHE A 60 -9.51 23.98 32.46
CA PHE A 60 -9.39 22.59 32.02
C PHE A 60 -8.84 22.48 30.60
N GLU A 61 -9.37 23.27 29.66
CA GLU A 61 -8.92 23.26 28.27
C GLU A 61 -7.48 23.74 28.13
N LYS A 62 -7.08 24.80 28.86
CA LYS A 62 -5.69 25.29 28.89
C LYS A 62 -4.74 24.23 29.44
N ARG A 63 -5.09 23.59 30.57
CA ARG A 63 -4.27 22.55 31.19
C ARG A 63 -4.17 21.30 30.32
N ARG A 64 -5.26 20.91 29.66
CA ARG A 64 -5.27 19.80 28.68
C ARG A 64 -4.37 20.10 27.48
N ALA A 65 -4.48 21.31 26.93
CA ALA A 65 -3.63 21.74 25.81
C ALA A 65 -2.14 21.79 26.20
N ALA A 66 -1.83 22.27 27.41
CA ALA A 66 -0.48 22.27 27.93
C ALA A 66 0.08 20.84 28.11
N ALA A 67 -0.72 19.91 28.63
CA ALA A 67 -0.32 18.50 28.74
C ALA A 67 0.00 17.91 27.36
N TRP A 68 -0.86 18.15 26.37
CA TRP A 68 -0.64 17.73 24.98
C TRP A 68 0.64 18.33 24.38
N ALA A 69 0.92 19.61 24.63
CA ALA A 69 2.11 20.28 24.10
C ALA A 69 3.42 19.64 24.62
N VAL A 70 3.40 19.06 25.82
CA VAL A 70 4.54 18.33 26.42
C VAL A 70 4.52 16.83 26.05
N GLY A 71 3.62 16.41 25.16
CA GLY A 71 3.48 15.02 24.72
C GLY A 71 2.78 14.11 25.74
N GLN A 72 2.25 14.68 26.83
CA GLN A 72 1.43 13.94 27.77
C GLN A 72 0.00 13.88 27.23
N GLN A 73 -0.49 12.66 27.01
CA GLN A 73 -1.83 12.45 26.50
C GLN A 73 -2.68 11.80 27.58
N PRO A 74 -3.50 12.58 28.30
CA PRO A 74 -4.26 12.08 29.44
C PRO A 74 -5.22 10.94 29.07
N ASP A 75 -5.72 10.94 27.82
CA ASP A 75 -6.59 9.88 27.35
C ASP A 75 -5.78 8.71 26.75
N PRO A 76 -5.82 7.51 27.37
CA PRO A 76 -5.15 6.33 26.84
C PRO A 76 -5.75 5.87 25.50
N ARG A 77 -7.02 6.18 25.21
CA ARG A 77 -7.69 5.82 23.96
C ARG A 77 -7.12 6.60 22.79
N GLU A 78 -6.90 7.89 22.97
CA GLU A 78 -6.26 8.72 21.96
C GLU A 78 -4.86 8.14 21.61
N THR A 79 -4.13 7.59 22.60
CA THR A 79 -2.76 7.06 22.40
C THR A 79 -2.84 5.79 21.56
N ARG A 80 -3.82 4.95 21.91
CA ARG A 80 -4.14 3.75 21.15
C ARG A 80 -4.58 4.09 19.73
N ILE A 81 -5.41 5.13 19.53
CA ILE A 81 -5.86 5.57 18.21
C ILE A 81 -4.67 6.06 17.38
N ALA A 82 -3.77 6.87 17.96
CA ALA A 82 -2.57 7.34 17.27
C ALA A 82 -1.69 6.17 16.82
N ARG A 83 -1.39 5.24 17.73
CA ARG A 83 -0.63 4.02 17.41
C ARG A 83 -1.32 3.18 16.33
N LEU A 84 -2.63 2.99 16.43
CA LEU A 84 -3.38 2.22 15.43
C LEU A 84 -3.37 2.89 14.06
N ARG A 85 -3.46 4.21 13.99
CA ARG A 85 -3.36 4.97 12.73
C ARG A 85 -1.98 4.83 12.10
N GLU A 86 -0.93 4.95 12.89
CA GLU A 86 0.45 4.75 12.41
C GLU A 86 0.66 3.32 11.87
N LEU A 87 0.19 2.31 12.60
CA LEU A 87 0.24 0.92 12.15
C LEU A 87 -0.56 0.71 10.87
N ASN A 88 -1.77 1.27 10.77
CA ASN A 88 -2.59 1.18 9.56
C ASN A 88 -1.87 1.81 8.37
N GLN A 89 -1.36 3.03 8.53
CA GLN A 89 -0.60 3.73 7.49
C GLN A 89 0.59 2.90 7.01
N ARG A 90 1.38 2.35 7.94
CA ARG A 90 2.52 1.48 7.62
C ARG A 90 2.11 0.24 6.84
N LEU A 91 1.02 -0.42 7.25
CA LEU A 91 0.51 -1.60 6.56
C LEU A 91 -0.02 -1.27 5.17
N THR A 92 -0.78 -0.19 5.03
CA THR A 92 -1.29 0.28 3.73
C THR A 92 -0.14 0.61 2.78
N SER A 93 0.90 1.32 3.25
CA SER A 93 2.08 1.63 2.44
C SER A 93 2.83 0.36 2.01
N LYS A 94 3.00 -0.62 2.92
CA LYS A 94 3.64 -1.89 2.60
C LYS A 94 2.82 -2.69 1.58
N LEU A 95 1.50 -2.73 1.72
CA LEU A 95 0.62 -3.43 0.80
C LEU A 95 0.66 -2.80 -0.58
N ALA A 96 0.60 -1.47 -0.68
CA ALA A 96 0.72 -0.75 -1.94
C ALA A 96 2.04 -1.08 -2.65
N ARG A 97 3.16 -1.06 -1.92
CA ARG A 97 4.48 -1.44 -2.45
C ARG A 97 4.51 -2.86 -2.98
N ILE A 98 4.05 -3.84 -2.19
CA ILE A 98 4.01 -5.25 -2.60
C ILE A 98 3.12 -5.42 -3.84
N HIS A 99 1.99 -4.72 -3.90
CA HIS A 99 1.09 -4.78 -5.05
C HIS A 99 1.75 -4.23 -6.32
N THR A 100 2.48 -3.11 -6.21
CA THR A 100 3.28 -2.57 -7.32
C THR A 100 4.35 -3.55 -7.78
N GLU A 101 5.14 -4.10 -6.85
CA GLU A 101 6.19 -5.08 -7.17
C GLU A 101 5.61 -6.35 -7.81
N PHE A 102 4.47 -6.83 -7.32
CA PHE A 102 3.76 -7.98 -7.88
C PHE A 102 3.29 -7.72 -9.31
N ASN A 103 2.69 -6.55 -9.58
CA ASN A 103 2.26 -6.20 -10.92
C ASN A 103 3.43 -6.08 -11.89
N GLN A 104 4.56 -5.47 -11.46
CA GLN A 104 5.77 -5.42 -12.28
C GLN A 104 6.32 -6.82 -12.59
N LEU A 105 6.34 -7.71 -11.60
CA LEU A 105 6.77 -9.09 -11.79
C LEU A 105 5.86 -9.84 -12.78
N LYS A 106 4.55 -9.64 -12.66
CA LYS A 106 3.55 -10.23 -13.56
C LYS A 106 3.76 -9.76 -15.01
N GLU A 107 3.97 -8.47 -15.23
CA GLU A 107 4.22 -7.95 -16.57
C GLU A 107 5.54 -8.46 -17.15
N ARG A 108 6.62 -8.50 -16.36
CA ARG A 108 7.90 -9.09 -16.78
C ARG A 108 7.74 -10.56 -17.15
N HIS A 109 7.00 -11.32 -16.34
CA HIS A 109 6.75 -12.74 -16.61
C HIS A 109 5.99 -12.92 -17.92
N ARG A 110 4.96 -12.10 -18.17
CA ARG A 110 4.22 -12.11 -19.44
C ARG A 110 5.12 -11.82 -20.64
N LEU A 111 5.99 -10.82 -20.54
CA LEU A 111 6.93 -10.47 -21.61
C LEU A 111 7.91 -11.62 -21.88
N LEU A 112 8.46 -12.23 -20.84
CA LEU A 112 9.39 -13.36 -20.98
C LEU A 112 8.74 -14.58 -21.64
N LEU A 113 7.49 -14.89 -21.29
CA LEU A 113 6.73 -15.95 -21.95
C LEU A 113 6.53 -15.66 -23.45
N SER A 114 6.23 -14.41 -23.80
CA SER A 114 6.09 -14.01 -25.21
C SER A 114 7.41 -14.13 -25.98
N VAL A 115 8.53 -13.73 -25.36
CA VAL A 115 9.86 -13.85 -25.97
C VAL A 115 10.24 -15.32 -26.15
N LEU A 116 9.98 -16.15 -25.14
CA LEU A 116 10.26 -17.59 -25.20
C LEU A 116 9.48 -18.25 -26.34
N ALA A 117 8.17 -17.97 -26.44
CA ALA A 117 7.34 -18.48 -27.53
C ALA A 117 7.87 -18.07 -28.91
N ALA A 118 8.25 -16.80 -29.08
CA ALA A 118 8.83 -16.33 -30.34
C ALA A 118 10.17 -17.02 -30.68
N LYS A 119 10.99 -17.32 -29.67
CA LYS A 119 12.26 -18.04 -29.85
C LYS A 119 12.03 -19.51 -30.19
N ASP A 120 11.03 -20.13 -29.60
CA ASP A 120 10.64 -21.50 -29.94
C ASP A 120 10.13 -21.59 -31.39
N ASP A 121 9.32 -20.63 -31.84
CA ASP A 121 8.87 -20.55 -33.23
C ASP A 121 10.03 -20.38 -34.22
N GLU A 122 11.00 -19.51 -33.88
CA GLU A 122 12.22 -19.30 -34.67
C GLU A 122 13.07 -20.58 -34.74
N LEU A 123 13.29 -21.26 -33.61
CA LEU A 123 14.00 -22.54 -33.58
C LEU A 123 13.30 -23.61 -34.41
N GLN A 124 11.97 -23.70 -34.34
CA GLN A 124 11.21 -24.63 -35.15
C GLN A 124 11.36 -24.34 -36.64
N ARG A 125 11.31 -23.06 -37.03
CA ARG A 125 11.54 -22.63 -38.42
C ARG A 125 12.94 -23.05 -38.90
N LEU A 126 13.99 -22.72 -38.15
CA LEU A 126 15.37 -23.06 -38.52
C LEU A 126 15.58 -24.58 -38.61
N ARG A 127 14.97 -25.36 -37.72
CA ARG A 127 15.00 -26.84 -37.80
C ARG A 127 14.33 -27.39 -39.06
N ARG A 128 13.21 -26.79 -39.49
CA ARG A 128 12.53 -27.16 -40.73
C ARG A 128 13.41 -26.84 -41.94
N GLU A 129 14.00 -25.64 -41.98
CA GLU A 129 14.91 -25.20 -43.06
C GLU A 129 16.13 -26.13 -43.20
N LEU A 130 16.78 -26.48 -42.09
CA LEU A 130 17.89 -27.45 -42.06
C LEU A 130 17.44 -28.84 -42.56
N SER A 131 16.26 -29.30 -42.12
CA SER A 131 15.72 -30.59 -42.56
C SER A 131 15.40 -30.62 -44.05
N THR A 132 14.91 -29.51 -44.62
CA THR A 132 14.68 -29.39 -46.06
C THR A 132 15.98 -29.33 -46.85
N ALA A 133 16.97 -28.57 -46.40
CA ALA A 133 18.28 -28.47 -47.06
C ALA A 133 18.99 -29.83 -47.10
N SER A 134 18.90 -30.61 -46.01
CA SER A 134 19.46 -31.96 -45.90
C SER A 134 18.78 -33.00 -46.81
N ARG A 135 17.56 -32.71 -47.28
CA ARG A 135 16.77 -33.60 -48.16
C ARG A 135 16.92 -33.28 -49.65
N THR A 136 17.65 -32.22 -50.01
CA THR A 136 17.92 -31.86 -51.41
C THR A 136 18.92 -32.86 -52.00
N PRO A 137 18.56 -33.70 -53.00
CA PRO A 137 19.51 -34.61 -53.63
C PRO A 137 20.56 -33.81 -54.40
N LEU A 138 21.84 -34.21 -54.29
CA LEU A 138 22.88 -33.80 -55.24
C LEU A 138 22.36 -34.08 -56.67
N ALA A 139 22.26 -33.04 -57.49
CA ALA A 139 21.81 -33.17 -58.87
C ALA A 139 22.69 -34.20 -59.62
N PRO A 140 22.11 -35.06 -60.47
CA PRO A 140 22.91 -35.98 -61.27
C PRO A 140 23.81 -35.16 -62.21
N VAL A 141 25.10 -35.48 -62.20
CA VAL A 141 26.10 -34.96 -63.13
C VAL A 141 25.62 -35.22 -64.56
N PRO A 142 25.56 -34.21 -65.45
CA PRO A 142 25.14 -34.45 -66.82
C PRO A 142 26.22 -35.26 -67.54
N GLU A 143 25.88 -36.48 -67.98
CA GLU A 143 26.69 -37.25 -68.93
C GLU A 143 26.82 -36.43 -70.23
N GLN A 144 28.07 -36.13 -70.58
CA GLN A 144 28.42 -35.55 -71.87
C GLN A 144 28.12 -36.58 -72.97
N ARG A 145 27.07 -36.32 -73.74
CA ARG A 145 26.78 -37.02 -74.99
C ARG A 145 27.87 -36.63 -76.00
N GLU A 146 28.75 -37.56 -76.32
CA GLU A 146 29.71 -37.43 -77.43
C GLU A 146 28.93 -37.31 -78.76
N ASP A 147 28.88 -36.10 -79.31
CA ASP A 147 28.52 -35.87 -80.70
C ASP A 147 29.68 -36.34 -81.60
N ARG A 148 29.47 -37.45 -82.33
CA ARG A 148 30.32 -37.80 -83.47
C ARG A 148 29.82 -37.07 -84.72
N PRO A 149 30.67 -36.31 -85.43
CA PRO A 149 30.34 -35.83 -86.77
C PRO A 149 30.57 -36.91 -87.82
N ALA A 150 29.66 -36.95 -88.80
CA ALA A 150 29.71 -37.82 -89.96
C ALA A 150 30.74 -37.38 -91.01
N ASP A 151 31.23 -38.39 -91.74
CA ASP A 151 31.75 -38.39 -93.11
C ASP A 151 33.02 -37.63 -93.47
N ILE A 152 34.12 -38.38 -93.65
CA ILE A 152 35.03 -38.25 -94.80
C ILE A 152 35.52 -39.65 -95.23
N LEU A 153 35.08 -40.13 -96.41
CA LEU A 153 35.71 -41.24 -97.16
C LEU A 153 37.06 -40.78 -97.73
N PRO A 154 38.06 -41.67 -97.92
CA PRO A 154 38.36 -42.04 -99.31
C PRO A 154 38.93 -43.46 -99.58
N ILE A 155 38.57 -43.93 -100.79
CA ILE A 155 39.42 -44.53 -101.85
C ILE A 155 39.86 -46.01 -101.77
N ARG A 156 39.54 -46.67 -102.90
CA ARG A 156 39.89 -48.01 -103.41
C ARG A 156 41.38 -48.39 -103.41
N ARG A 157 41.64 -49.71 -103.35
CA ARG A 157 42.64 -50.53 -104.11
C ARG A 157 42.69 -51.92 -103.43
N PHE A 158 42.70 -53.10 -104.04
CA PHE A 158 42.71 -53.62 -105.41
C PHE A 158 41.80 -54.86 -105.43
#